data_AF-A0A8J5IUD6-F1
#
_entry.id   AF-A0A8J5IUD6-F1
#
_cell.length_a   1.000
_cell.length_b   1.000
_cell.length_c   1.000
_cell.angle_alpha   90.00
_cell.angle_beta   90.00
_cell.angle_gamma   90.00
#
_symmetry.space_group_name_H-M   'P 1'
#
loop_
_entity.id
_entity.type
_entity.pdbx_description
1 polymer ?
#
loop_
_entity_poly.entity_id
_entity_poly.type
_entity_poly.pdbx_seq_one_letter_code
_entity_poly.pdbx_strand_id
1 'polypeptide(L)'
;MLLLKLHVLFVFVVVACTVQAALVDLEVNAVYDAQSSCVAMSNSPVQVIAVPAVLPCSASTACVETPAGSSLFPATVCSVTDGTANGDFIETTLLYLFGSSPYVVVERYNPGQSCDSAGLKEIAAFLADGLCHKTGWTSSYTATRAADGSVMIATYETKLDCIGAITSTLDVTAAQALGQSCAADGTGVADTKIYGTGVTPLYLKASVSFDTTDGSCSPPMVQPTREVMSLTSSTGCTATSFCMGSAAPFSRIACSLFSTYQTDVAAAFGSVPYVIVESYSPGRSCAGTRLASVTVYRADGKCHRTGLASSYSGMRGADGAAMIVTYEAKADCSGQATSTLEVAAAQALGQSCTADANGILDRKIYGNGETPLHLTSMVSYETTWLQVSGGANSRVNNHCN
;
A
#
# COMPACT_ATOMS: atom_id res chain seq x y z
N MET A 1 -12.15 63.85 -44.76
CA MET A 1 -11.72 63.21 -43.49
C MET A 1 -12.28 64.07 -42.38
N LEU A 2 -13.28 63.66 -41.61
CA LEU A 2 -13.18 62.63 -40.57
C LEU A 2 -14.61 62.19 -40.18
N LEU A 3 -14.95 60.91 -40.37
CA LEU A 3 -16.16 60.32 -39.80
C LEU A 3 -15.88 59.95 -38.33
N LEU A 4 -16.59 60.57 -37.40
CA LEU A 4 -16.54 60.21 -35.98
C LEU A 4 -17.48 59.01 -35.75
N LYS A 5 -16.91 57.79 -35.75
CA LYS A 5 -17.63 56.57 -35.37
C LYS A 5 -17.84 56.53 -33.85
N LEU A 6 -19.07 56.77 -33.42
CA LEU A 6 -19.52 56.55 -32.04
C LEU A 6 -19.58 55.03 -31.78
N HIS A 7 -18.58 54.48 -31.12
CA HIS A 7 -18.61 53.10 -30.62
C HIS A 7 -19.29 53.10 -29.25
N VAL A 8 -20.54 52.63 -29.21
CA VAL A 8 -21.23 52.33 -27.95
C VAL A 8 -20.62 51.04 -27.41
N LEU A 9 -19.75 51.17 -26.41
CA LEU A 9 -19.21 50.05 -25.65
C LEU A 9 -20.28 49.60 -24.63
N PHE A 10 -21.04 48.57 -24.97
CA PHE A 10 -21.89 47.87 -23.99
C PHE A 10 -20.98 47.10 -23.04
N VAL A 11 -20.70 47.67 -21.88
CA VAL A 11 -20.08 46.94 -20.76
C VAL A 11 -21.16 46.06 -20.15
N PHE A 12 -21.18 44.78 -20.53
CA PHE A 12 -21.88 43.76 -19.77
C PHE A 12 -21.12 43.56 -18.45
N VAL A 13 -21.59 44.22 -17.39
CA VAL A 13 -21.25 43.83 -16.03
C VAL A 13 -21.97 42.52 -15.78
N VAL A 14 -21.30 41.39 -16.04
CA VAL A 14 -21.70 40.10 -15.51
C VAL A 14 -21.46 40.20 -14.01
N VAL A 15 -22.49 40.60 -13.27
CA VAL A 15 -22.54 40.34 -11.84
C VAL A 15 -22.62 38.82 -11.73
N ALA A 16 -21.46 38.17 -11.61
CA ALA A 16 -21.39 36.82 -11.10
C ALA A 16 -21.93 36.91 -9.67
N CYS A 17 -23.23 36.75 -9.52
CA CYS A 17 -23.85 36.46 -8.24
C CYS A 17 -23.30 35.08 -7.85
N THR A 18 -22.15 35.05 -7.20
CA THR A 18 -21.72 33.87 -6.46
C THR A 18 -22.72 33.74 -5.34
N VAL A 19 -23.79 32.97 -5.60
CA VAL A 19 -24.70 32.52 -4.56
C VAL A 19 -23.82 31.75 -3.60
N GLN A 20 -23.40 32.39 -2.52
CA GLN A 20 -22.63 31.74 -1.49
C GLN A 20 -23.52 30.60 -0.98
N ALA A 21 -23.03 29.36 -1.09
CA ALA A 21 -23.75 28.20 -0.63
C ALA A 21 -24.21 28.46 0.82
N ALA A 22 -25.48 28.19 1.10
CA ALA A 22 -26.01 28.40 2.43
C ALA A 22 -25.19 27.53 3.42
N LEU A 23 -24.65 28.17 4.46
CA LEU A 23 -23.94 27.46 5.52
C LEU A 23 -24.89 26.46 6.19
N VAL A 24 -24.41 25.24 6.37
CA VAL A 24 -25.10 24.18 7.08
C VAL A 24 -24.43 24.02 8.44
N ASP A 25 -25.20 24.22 9.51
CA ASP A 25 -24.75 23.93 10.87
C ASP A 25 -24.60 22.42 11.06
N LEU A 26 -23.49 22.00 11.65
CA LEU A 26 -23.16 20.60 11.89
C LEU A 26 -23.07 20.29 13.39
N GLU A 27 -23.71 19.19 13.78
CA GLU A 27 -23.41 18.50 15.03
C GLU A 27 -22.37 17.42 14.74
N VAL A 28 -21.17 17.59 15.30
CA VAL A 28 -20.01 16.73 15.03
C VAL A 28 -19.76 15.83 16.23
N ASN A 29 -19.87 14.52 16.06
CA ASN A 29 -19.54 13.52 17.05
C ASN A 29 -18.15 12.94 16.77
N ALA A 30 -17.16 13.31 17.58
CA ALA A 30 -15.79 12.79 17.52
C ALA A 30 -15.59 11.68 18.56
N VAL A 31 -15.27 10.47 18.11
CA VAL A 31 -15.14 9.27 18.95
C VAL A 31 -13.66 8.96 19.19
N TYR A 32 -13.27 8.80 20.45
CA TYR A 32 -11.92 8.41 20.85
C TYR A 32 -11.92 7.02 21.52
N ASP A 33 -10.78 6.35 21.48
CA ASP A 33 -10.53 5.05 22.13
C ASP A 33 -9.97 5.18 23.57
N ALA A 34 -9.70 6.41 24.01
CA ALA A 34 -9.23 6.71 25.35
C ALA A 34 -9.94 7.96 25.91
N GLN A 35 -10.40 7.86 27.16
CA GLN A 35 -11.10 8.96 27.82
C GLN A 35 -10.23 10.21 27.97
N SER A 36 -8.95 10.04 28.30
CA SER A 36 -7.99 11.14 28.43
C SER A 36 -7.81 11.90 27.11
N SER A 37 -7.73 11.17 26.00
CA SER A 37 -7.66 11.74 24.64
C SER A 37 -8.92 12.56 24.33
N CYS A 38 -10.10 12.02 24.64
CA CYS A 38 -11.37 12.72 24.45
C CYS A 38 -11.47 14.02 25.27
N VAL A 39 -11.22 13.96 26.58
CA VAL A 39 -11.38 15.13 27.47
C VAL A 39 -10.40 16.24 27.10
N ALA A 40 -9.17 15.88 26.75
CA ALA A 40 -8.16 16.84 26.33
C ALA A 40 -8.30 17.27 24.86
N MET A 41 -9.20 16.63 24.09
CA MET A 41 -9.26 16.75 22.62
C MET A 41 -7.86 16.62 22.01
N SER A 42 -7.12 15.62 22.50
CA SER A 42 -5.72 15.36 22.17
C SER A 42 -5.59 13.97 21.58
N ASN A 43 -4.61 13.76 20.70
CA ASN A 43 -4.57 12.63 19.78
C ASN A 43 -5.77 12.64 18.81
N SER A 44 -5.68 11.80 17.80
CA SER A 44 -6.69 11.74 16.74
C SER A 44 -7.87 10.90 17.20
N PRO A 45 -9.12 11.36 17.00
CA PRO A 45 -10.28 10.51 17.18
C PRO A 45 -10.22 9.33 16.19
N VAL A 46 -10.76 8.19 16.59
CA VAL A 46 -10.88 7.04 15.70
C VAL A 46 -11.95 7.27 14.64
N GLN A 47 -12.99 8.05 14.92
CA GLN A 47 -14.01 8.38 13.90
C GLN A 47 -14.65 9.73 14.22
N VAL A 48 -15.00 10.48 13.19
CA VAL A 48 -15.81 11.70 13.31
C VAL A 48 -17.03 11.55 12.42
N ILE A 49 -18.23 11.72 12.97
CA ILE A 49 -19.48 11.76 12.22
C ILE A 49 -20.11 13.12 12.41
N ALA A 50 -20.38 13.84 11.32
CA ALA A 50 -21.07 15.12 11.34
C ALA A 50 -22.40 15.01 10.57
N VAL A 51 -23.47 15.53 11.16
CA VAL A 51 -24.81 15.58 10.55
C VAL A 51 -25.36 16.99 10.62
N PRO A 52 -26.25 17.41 9.68
CA PRO A 52 -26.94 18.69 9.78
C PRO A 52 -27.68 18.83 11.12
N ALA A 53 -27.42 19.93 11.84
CA ALA A 53 -28.01 20.18 13.14
C ALA A 53 -29.47 20.64 13.02
N VAL A 54 -30.36 20.13 13.90
CA VAL A 54 -31.80 20.46 13.88
C VAL A 54 -32.13 21.65 14.80
N LEU A 55 -31.23 22.01 15.71
CA LEU A 55 -31.29 23.09 16.70
C LEU A 55 -29.84 23.56 16.99
N PRO A 56 -29.59 24.73 17.62
CA PRO A 56 -28.21 25.20 17.81
C PRO A 56 -27.39 24.12 18.51
N CYS A 57 -26.30 23.71 17.85
CA CYS A 57 -25.41 22.69 18.37
C CYS A 57 -24.85 23.11 19.74
N SER A 58 -24.79 22.16 20.67
CA SER A 58 -24.16 22.35 21.98
C SER A 58 -22.93 21.45 22.10
N ALA A 59 -21.76 22.06 22.14
CA ALA A 59 -20.51 21.31 22.32
C ALA A 59 -20.49 20.60 23.69
N SER A 60 -19.87 19.44 23.74
CA SER A 60 -19.75 18.62 24.95
C SER A 60 -18.46 17.83 24.94
N THR A 61 -17.67 17.94 26.01
CA THR A 61 -16.48 17.12 26.27
C THR A 61 -16.69 16.24 27.50
N ALA A 62 -17.96 15.85 27.77
CA ALA A 62 -18.29 14.96 28.88
C ALA A 62 -17.58 13.60 28.73
N CYS A 63 -17.32 13.15 27.50
CA CYS A 63 -16.51 11.98 27.19
C CYS A 63 -16.92 10.75 28.01
N VAL A 64 -18.22 10.54 28.10
CA VAL A 64 -18.81 9.40 28.80
C VAL A 64 -18.71 8.21 27.87
N GLU A 65 -18.18 7.10 28.39
CA GLU A 65 -18.04 5.87 27.62
C GLU A 65 -19.39 5.46 27.03
N THR A 66 -19.48 5.48 25.70
CA THR A 66 -20.74 5.28 24.98
C THR A 66 -20.49 4.43 23.74
N PRO A 67 -21.04 3.21 23.70
CA PRO A 67 -21.77 2.53 24.78
C PRO A 67 -20.90 2.18 26.00
N ALA A 68 -21.47 2.04 27.20
CA ALA A 68 -20.72 1.71 28.41
C ALA A 68 -20.03 0.33 28.32
N GLY A 69 -18.72 0.25 28.53
CA GLY A 69 -17.89 -0.95 28.34
C GLY A 69 -17.35 -1.16 26.91
N SER A 70 -17.59 -0.23 25.98
CA SER A 70 -17.05 -0.29 24.61
C SER A 70 -15.61 0.23 24.47
N SER A 71 -15.12 0.95 25.47
CA SER A 71 -13.92 1.79 25.44
C SER A 71 -13.96 2.89 24.37
N LEU A 72 -15.16 3.39 24.05
CA LEU A 72 -15.36 4.50 23.12
C LEU A 72 -15.90 5.71 23.86
N PHE A 73 -15.28 6.86 23.65
CA PHE A 73 -15.56 8.11 24.36
C PHE A 73 -15.88 9.20 23.33
N PRO A 74 -17.17 9.46 23.06
CA PRO A 74 -17.59 10.54 22.16
C PRO A 74 -17.50 11.92 22.80
N ALA A 75 -17.14 12.91 21.99
CA ALA A 75 -17.29 14.34 22.26
C ALA A 75 -18.11 15.00 21.14
N THR A 76 -18.93 15.98 21.51
CA THR A 76 -19.68 16.80 20.55
C THR A 76 -18.92 18.09 20.28
N VAL A 77 -18.63 18.35 19.02
CA VAL A 77 -18.06 19.60 18.51
C VAL A 77 -19.10 20.27 17.61
N CYS A 78 -19.18 21.58 17.66
CA CYS A 78 -20.05 22.35 16.77
C CYS A 78 -19.22 22.96 15.67
N SER A 79 -19.69 22.82 14.43
CA SER A 79 -19.00 23.32 13.24
C SER A 79 -20.02 23.74 12.20
N VAL A 80 -19.54 24.37 11.13
CA VAL A 80 -20.34 24.66 9.93
C VAL A 80 -19.65 24.09 8.70
N THR A 81 -20.41 23.82 7.66
CA THR A 81 -19.89 23.51 6.32
C THR A 81 -20.61 24.34 5.27
N ASP A 82 -19.89 24.74 4.23
CA ASP A 82 -20.46 25.33 3.01
C ASP A 82 -20.60 24.29 1.88
N GLY A 83 -20.34 23.01 2.18
CA GLY A 83 -20.36 21.91 1.21
C GLY A 83 -19.18 21.91 0.23
N THR A 84 -18.18 22.79 0.41
CA THR A 84 -16.98 22.83 -0.42
C THR A 84 -15.82 22.12 0.29
N ALA A 85 -14.83 21.68 -0.49
CA ALA A 85 -13.62 21.04 0.03
C ALA A 85 -12.76 21.97 0.92
N ASN A 86 -13.05 23.27 0.93
CA ASN A 86 -12.32 24.30 1.67
C ASN A 86 -13.17 24.92 2.81
N GLY A 87 -14.33 24.34 3.11
CA GLY A 87 -15.20 24.84 4.17
C GLY A 87 -14.59 24.65 5.57
N ASP A 88 -15.04 25.44 6.54
CA ASP A 88 -14.55 25.46 7.93
C ASP A 88 -14.47 24.07 8.57
N PHE A 89 -15.46 23.20 8.32
CA PHE A 89 -15.44 21.84 8.83
C PHE A 89 -14.20 21.06 8.38
N ILE A 90 -13.80 21.18 7.12
CA ILE A 90 -12.69 20.41 6.55
C ILE A 90 -11.36 21.05 6.92
N GLU A 91 -11.19 22.35 6.67
CA GLU A 91 -9.90 23.02 6.85
C GLU A 91 -9.57 23.35 8.30
N THR A 92 -10.58 23.50 9.16
CA THR A 92 -10.37 23.88 10.55
C THR A 92 -10.72 22.73 11.49
N THR A 93 -11.96 22.24 11.45
CA THR A 93 -12.43 21.26 12.45
C THR A 93 -11.73 19.91 12.32
N LEU A 94 -11.65 19.35 11.11
CA LEU A 94 -10.96 18.05 10.92
C LEU A 94 -9.44 18.15 11.13
N LEU A 95 -8.79 19.25 10.69
CA LEU A 95 -7.37 19.46 10.95
C LEU A 95 -7.07 19.59 12.45
N TYR A 96 -7.93 20.27 13.20
CA TYR A 96 -7.80 20.36 14.65
C TYR A 96 -7.94 18.98 15.31
N LEU A 97 -8.93 18.19 14.90
CA LEU A 97 -9.21 16.88 15.49
C LEU A 97 -8.15 15.82 15.17
N PHE A 98 -7.75 15.69 13.90
CA PHE A 98 -6.82 14.65 13.47
C PHE A 98 -5.35 15.10 13.49
N GLY A 99 -5.07 16.40 13.60
CA GLY A 99 -3.72 16.93 13.53
C GLY A 99 -2.98 16.47 12.27
N SER A 100 -1.85 15.77 12.47
CA SER A 100 -1.04 15.21 11.37
C SER A 100 -1.40 13.77 11.00
N SER A 101 -2.37 13.15 11.67
CA SER A 101 -2.79 11.79 11.33
C SER A 101 -3.51 11.76 9.98
N PRO A 102 -3.24 10.75 9.14
CA PRO A 102 -3.98 10.57 7.90
C PRO A 102 -5.45 10.24 8.21
N TYR A 103 -6.36 10.82 7.42
CA TYR A 103 -7.78 10.50 7.51
C TYR A 103 -8.45 10.53 6.14
N VAL A 104 -9.57 9.82 6.05
CA VAL A 104 -10.44 9.77 4.86
C VAL A 104 -11.79 10.35 5.23
N VAL A 105 -12.32 11.24 4.40
CA VAL A 105 -13.64 11.84 4.54
C VAL A 105 -14.57 11.26 3.48
N VAL A 106 -15.77 10.88 3.92
CA VAL A 106 -16.87 10.40 3.09
C VAL A 106 -18.07 11.29 3.39
N GLU A 107 -18.38 12.19 2.46
CA GLU A 107 -19.52 13.09 2.56
C GLU A 107 -20.65 12.55 1.69
N ARG A 108 -21.77 12.20 2.33
CA ARG A 108 -22.92 11.54 1.73
C ARG A 108 -24.09 12.51 1.62
N TYR A 109 -24.74 12.47 0.47
CA TYR A 109 -25.95 13.22 0.19
C TYR A 109 -27.16 12.29 0.11
N ASN A 110 -28.36 12.84 0.27
CA ASN A 110 -29.59 12.09 0.03
C ASN A 110 -29.63 11.61 -1.45
N PRO A 111 -30.25 10.46 -1.75
CA PRO A 111 -30.27 9.92 -3.10
C PRO A 111 -30.77 10.93 -4.14
N GLY A 112 -30.02 11.11 -5.22
CA GLY A 112 -30.35 12.01 -6.33
C GLY A 112 -30.00 13.48 -6.09
N GLN A 113 -29.34 13.83 -4.99
CA GLN A 113 -28.96 15.22 -4.69
C GLN A 113 -27.64 15.64 -5.37
N SER A 114 -26.83 14.72 -5.89
CA SER A 114 -25.66 15.04 -6.73
C SER A 114 -24.74 16.15 -6.16
N CYS A 115 -24.40 16.05 -4.88
CA CYS A 115 -23.60 17.03 -4.13
C CYS A 115 -24.31 18.35 -3.75
N ASP A 116 -25.63 18.46 -3.84
CA ASP A 116 -26.37 19.61 -3.32
C ASP A 116 -26.21 19.68 -1.79
N SER A 117 -25.69 20.81 -1.29
CA SER A 117 -25.46 21.03 0.15
C SER A 117 -26.75 20.99 0.97
N ALA A 118 -27.89 21.37 0.39
CA ALA A 118 -29.20 21.22 1.05
C ALA A 118 -29.61 19.74 1.20
N GLY A 119 -29.04 18.88 0.37
CA GLY A 119 -29.19 17.43 0.40
C GLY A 119 -28.16 16.70 1.26
N LEU A 120 -27.28 17.42 1.97
CA LEU A 120 -26.25 16.81 2.82
C LEU A 120 -26.91 15.92 3.88
N LYS A 121 -26.48 14.66 3.95
CA LYS A 121 -27.02 13.68 4.90
C LYS A 121 -26.06 13.46 6.07
N GLU A 122 -24.78 13.25 5.76
CA GLU A 122 -23.75 12.91 6.75
C GLU A 122 -22.36 13.18 6.17
N ILE A 123 -21.43 13.60 7.01
CA ILE A 123 -19.99 13.57 6.72
C ILE A 123 -19.32 12.64 7.73
N ALA A 124 -18.67 11.59 7.25
CA ALA A 124 -17.92 10.65 8.07
C ALA A 124 -16.42 10.79 7.78
N ALA A 125 -15.61 11.10 8.79
CA ALA A 125 -14.15 11.05 8.69
C ALA A 125 -13.59 9.87 9.51
N PHE A 126 -12.71 9.10 8.89
CA PHE A 126 -12.13 7.87 9.42
C PHE A 126 -10.62 8.05 9.57
N LEU A 127 -10.08 7.70 10.74
CA LEU A 127 -8.64 7.59 10.96
C LEU A 127 -8.07 6.55 9.99
N ALA A 128 -7.16 6.98 9.13
CA ALA A 128 -6.65 6.18 8.01
C ALA A 128 -5.21 5.72 8.28
N ASP A 129 -4.97 5.09 9.43
CA ASP A 129 -3.67 4.55 9.83
C ASP A 129 -3.50 3.05 9.49
N GLY A 130 -4.50 2.44 8.85
CA GLY A 130 -4.52 1.03 8.50
C GLY A 130 -4.69 0.09 9.69
N LEU A 131 -4.89 0.61 10.90
CA LEU A 131 -5.23 -0.16 12.08
C LEU A 131 -6.74 -0.44 12.12
N CYS A 132 -7.10 -1.42 12.95
CA CYS A 132 -8.49 -1.70 13.26
C CYS A 132 -9.00 -0.73 14.32
N HIS A 133 -10.13 -0.09 14.03
CA HIS A 133 -10.79 0.85 14.91
C HIS A 133 -12.21 0.41 15.21
N LYS A 134 -12.60 0.44 16.49
CA LYS A 134 -13.96 0.14 16.93
C LYS A 134 -14.85 1.36 16.74
N THR A 135 -16.10 1.13 16.33
CA THR A 135 -17.14 2.17 16.23
C THR A 135 -18.39 1.82 17.06
N GLY A 136 -18.35 0.66 17.73
CA GLY A 136 -19.41 0.18 18.61
C GLY A 136 -19.08 -1.22 19.13
N TRP A 137 -20.06 -1.87 19.75
CA TRP A 137 -19.92 -3.23 20.30
C TRP A 137 -19.64 -4.31 19.28
N THR A 138 -20.20 -4.13 18.09
CA THR A 138 -20.21 -5.11 17.02
C THR A 138 -19.67 -4.50 15.74
N SER A 139 -19.22 -3.26 15.74
CA SER A 139 -18.76 -2.59 14.53
C SER A 139 -17.31 -2.15 14.68
N SER A 140 -16.54 -2.43 13.65
CA SER A 140 -15.18 -1.94 13.48
C SER A 140 -14.91 -1.63 12.02
N TYR A 141 -13.81 -0.93 11.76
CA TYR A 141 -13.37 -0.64 10.41
C TYR A 141 -11.85 -0.57 10.33
N THR A 142 -11.34 -0.68 9.10
CA THR A 142 -9.98 -0.28 8.74
C THR A 142 -10.07 0.74 7.62
N ALA A 143 -9.27 1.81 7.68
CA ALA A 143 -9.20 2.78 6.60
C ALA A 143 -7.75 3.01 6.16
N THR A 144 -7.57 3.21 4.85
CA THR A 144 -6.27 3.58 4.27
C THR A 144 -6.44 4.65 3.20
N ARG A 145 -5.42 5.51 3.08
CA ARG A 145 -5.26 6.53 2.04
C ARG A 145 -3.86 6.41 1.47
N ALA A 146 -3.76 6.12 0.18
CA ALA A 146 -2.49 6.01 -0.51
C ALA A 146 -1.95 7.40 -0.91
N ALA A 147 -0.67 7.43 -1.32
CA ALA A 147 -0.01 8.66 -1.79
C ALA A 147 -0.63 9.23 -3.08
N ASP A 148 -1.21 8.38 -3.92
CA ASP A 148 -1.96 8.79 -5.13
C ASP A 148 -3.38 9.31 -4.80
N GLY A 149 -3.78 9.30 -3.54
CA GLY A 149 -5.10 9.71 -3.07
C GLY A 149 -6.16 8.61 -3.09
N SER A 150 -5.86 7.41 -3.61
CA SER A 150 -6.79 6.29 -3.54
C SER A 150 -7.09 5.87 -2.09
N VAL A 151 -8.32 5.41 -1.87
CA VAL A 151 -8.88 5.19 -0.54
C VAL A 151 -9.45 3.78 -0.41
N MET A 152 -9.30 3.19 0.77
CA MET A 152 -10.06 2.01 1.19
C MET A 152 -10.70 2.26 2.54
N ILE A 153 -11.96 1.90 2.68
CA ILE A 153 -12.59 1.66 3.97
C ILE A 153 -13.26 0.30 3.91
N ALA A 154 -12.89 -0.59 4.82
CA ALA A 154 -13.58 -1.87 5.03
C ALA A 154 -14.27 -1.82 6.39
N THR A 155 -15.57 -2.12 6.42
CA THR A 155 -16.35 -2.18 7.67
C THR A 155 -16.72 -3.62 7.99
N TYR A 156 -16.78 -3.90 9.29
CA TYR A 156 -17.05 -5.21 9.84
C TYR A 156 -18.21 -5.08 10.82
N GLU A 157 -19.33 -5.74 10.55
CA GLU A 157 -20.42 -5.89 11.50
C GLU A 157 -20.32 -7.27 12.18
N THR A 158 -20.57 -7.32 13.49
CA THR A 158 -20.37 -8.41 14.45
C THR A 158 -18.97 -8.62 15.06
N LYS A 159 -17.98 -7.74 14.83
CA LYS A 159 -16.58 -8.02 15.21
C LYS A 159 -15.81 -6.79 15.71
N LEU A 160 -15.11 -6.97 16.84
CA LEU A 160 -14.37 -5.92 17.55
C LEU A 160 -12.94 -5.69 17.02
N ASP A 161 -12.35 -6.69 16.36
CA ASP A 161 -10.92 -6.69 16.02
C ASP A 161 -10.66 -6.77 14.50
N CYS A 162 -11.66 -6.40 13.68
CA CYS A 162 -11.58 -6.47 12.21
C CYS A 162 -11.25 -7.89 11.68
N ILE A 163 -11.58 -8.91 12.48
CA ILE A 163 -11.42 -10.33 12.14
C ILE A 163 -12.75 -10.87 11.64
N GLY A 164 -12.81 -11.37 10.41
CA GLY A 164 -13.99 -12.04 9.86
C GLY A 164 -14.39 -11.51 8.49
N ALA A 165 -15.65 -11.77 8.12
CA ALA A 165 -16.19 -11.30 6.85
C ALA A 165 -16.35 -9.77 6.86
N ILE A 166 -15.98 -9.15 5.74
CA ILE A 166 -16.20 -7.72 5.50
C ILE A 166 -17.68 -7.53 5.18
N THR A 167 -18.34 -6.59 5.87
CA THR A 167 -19.75 -6.27 5.63
C THR A 167 -19.91 -5.30 4.48
N SER A 168 -19.06 -4.27 4.42
CA SER A 168 -19.04 -3.34 3.29
C SER A 168 -17.63 -2.85 3.00
N THR A 169 -17.38 -2.55 1.73
CA THR A 169 -16.11 -1.98 1.27
C THR A 169 -16.40 -0.74 0.46
N LEU A 170 -15.77 0.37 0.84
CA LEU A 170 -15.64 1.55 0.00
C LEU A 170 -14.23 1.58 -0.58
N ASP A 171 -14.12 1.18 -1.85
CA ASP A 171 -12.87 1.14 -2.60
C ASP A 171 -12.90 2.22 -3.67
N VAL A 172 -12.13 3.29 -3.47
CA VAL A 172 -12.17 4.50 -4.29
C VAL A 172 -10.83 4.68 -4.98
N THR A 173 -10.88 4.82 -6.31
CA THR A 173 -9.68 5.06 -7.12
C THR A 173 -9.15 6.48 -6.92
N ALA A 174 -7.88 6.71 -7.27
CA ALA A 174 -7.29 8.05 -7.26
C ALA A 174 -8.10 9.05 -8.11
N ALA A 175 -8.57 8.62 -9.28
CA ALA A 175 -9.38 9.47 -10.17
C ALA A 175 -10.70 9.90 -9.52
N GLN A 176 -11.36 9.00 -8.79
CA GLN A 176 -12.59 9.32 -8.06
C GLN A 176 -12.34 10.21 -6.84
N ALA A 177 -11.27 9.97 -6.08
CA ALA A 177 -10.91 10.77 -4.92
C ALA A 177 -10.46 12.20 -5.29
N LEU A 178 -9.80 12.36 -6.45
CA LEU A 178 -9.39 13.66 -6.97
C LEU A 178 -10.54 14.39 -7.69
N GLY A 179 -11.42 13.64 -8.37
CA GLY A 179 -12.56 14.21 -9.07
C GLY A 179 -13.64 14.75 -8.13
N GLN A 180 -13.82 14.14 -6.95
CA GLN A 180 -14.81 14.53 -5.94
C GLN A 180 -16.22 14.74 -6.52
N SER A 181 -16.54 13.99 -7.58
CA SER A 181 -17.83 14.09 -8.28
C SER A 181 -18.86 13.20 -7.59
N CYS A 182 -20.09 13.70 -7.45
CA CYS A 182 -21.23 12.88 -7.00
C CYS A 182 -21.91 12.10 -8.13
N ALA A 183 -21.30 12.02 -9.32
CA ALA A 183 -21.79 11.19 -10.42
C ALA A 183 -21.23 9.77 -10.32
N ALA A 184 -22.02 8.76 -10.73
CA ALA A 184 -21.53 7.38 -10.85
C ALA A 184 -20.71 7.18 -12.14
N ASP A 185 -19.51 7.74 -12.18
CA ASP A 185 -18.60 7.64 -13.32
C ASP A 185 -17.14 7.40 -12.90
N GLY A 186 -16.20 7.45 -13.84
CA GLY A 186 -14.77 7.20 -13.57
C GLY A 186 -14.10 8.26 -12.66
N THR A 187 -14.79 9.37 -12.38
CA THR A 187 -14.30 10.49 -11.57
C THR A 187 -15.13 10.73 -10.31
N GLY A 188 -16.18 9.93 -10.08
CA GLY A 188 -17.10 10.13 -8.98
C GLY A 188 -17.70 8.86 -8.40
N VAL A 189 -18.44 9.07 -7.31
CA VAL A 189 -19.30 8.07 -6.67
C VAL A 189 -20.67 8.71 -6.50
N ALA A 190 -21.75 8.00 -6.90
CA ALA A 190 -23.10 8.53 -6.79
C ALA A 190 -23.38 9.13 -5.40
N ASP A 191 -23.86 10.38 -5.37
CA ASP A 191 -24.28 11.10 -4.17
C ASP A 191 -23.23 11.10 -3.03
N THR A 192 -21.93 10.96 -3.36
CA THR A 192 -20.85 10.86 -2.38
C THR A 192 -19.61 11.62 -2.83
N LYS A 193 -19.08 12.51 -2.00
CA LYS A 193 -17.72 13.03 -2.14
C LYS A 193 -16.78 12.22 -1.24
N ILE A 194 -15.61 11.86 -1.78
CA ILE A 194 -14.55 11.20 -1.02
C ILE A 194 -13.26 12.00 -1.17
N TYR A 195 -12.63 12.33 -0.05
CA TYR A 195 -11.36 13.05 0.00
C TYR A 195 -10.65 12.72 1.32
N GLY A 196 -9.57 13.43 1.65
CA GLY A 196 -8.82 13.21 2.89
C GLY A 196 -7.42 13.79 2.82
N THR A 197 -6.69 13.70 3.93
CA THR A 197 -5.31 14.19 4.05
C THR A 197 -4.37 13.11 4.57
N GLY A 198 -3.07 13.34 4.40
CA GLY A 198 -2.02 12.42 4.82
C GLY A 198 -1.94 11.15 3.97
N VAL A 199 -0.94 10.33 4.28
CA VAL A 199 -0.72 9.01 3.66
C VAL A 199 -0.65 8.00 4.79
N THR A 200 -1.38 6.90 4.66
CA THR A 200 -1.30 5.81 5.62
C THR A 200 0.11 5.22 5.65
N PRO A 201 0.81 5.23 6.80
CA PRO A 201 2.06 4.51 6.94
C PRO A 201 1.79 3.01 6.82
N LEU A 202 2.27 2.40 5.75
CA LEU A 202 2.17 0.97 5.53
C LEU A 202 3.44 0.28 6.01
N TYR A 203 3.29 -0.81 6.77
CA TYR A 203 4.40 -1.63 7.23
C TYR A 203 4.43 -2.94 6.46
N LEU A 204 5.62 -3.46 6.22
CA LEU A 204 5.86 -4.76 5.63
C LEU A 204 6.40 -5.70 6.69
N LYS A 205 5.71 -6.81 6.88
CA LYS A 205 6.21 -7.96 7.63
C LYS A 205 6.83 -8.93 6.67
N ALA A 206 8.15 -9.08 6.76
CA ALA A 206 8.94 -9.95 5.90
C ALA A 206 9.27 -11.27 6.60
N SER A 207 8.93 -12.40 5.98
CA SER A 207 9.57 -13.68 6.25
C SER A 207 10.83 -13.78 5.40
N VAL A 208 11.99 -13.65 6.03
CA VAL A 208 13.31 -13.67 5.39
C VAL A 208 13.90 -15.07 5.50
N SER A 209 14.17 -15.72 4.37
CA SER A 209 14.69 -17.08 4.25
C SER A 209 16.19 -17.10 3.97
N PHE A 210 16.88 -18.09 4.54
CA PHE A 210 18.30 -18.34 4.40
C PHE A 210 18.54 -19.82 4.12
N ASP A 211 19.26 -20.12 3.04
CA ASP A 211 19.65 -21.49 2.67
C ASP A 211 21.08 -21.78 3.14
N THR A 212 21.26 -21.77 4.47
CA THR A 212 22.53 -22.07 5.13
C THR A 212 22.50 -23.44 5.78
N THR A 213 23.65 -24.08 5.93
CA THR A 213 23.76 -25.39 6.58
C THR A 213 23.98 -25.32 8.09
N ASP A 214 24.38 -24.16 8.61
CA ASP A 214 24.77 -23.94 10.00
C ASP A 214 23.69 -23.28 10.88
N GLY A 215 22.51 -22.99 10.31
CA GLY A 215 21.41 -22.35 11.04
C GLY A 215 21.57 -20.84 11.24
N SER A 216 22.55 -20.22 10.59
CA SER A 216 22.79 -18.78 10.70
C SER A 216 21.84 -17.95 9.81
N CYS A 217 21.34 -16.83 10.34
CA CYS A 217 20.39 -15.93 9.66
C CYS A 217 20.64 -14.43 9.99
N SER A 218 21.88 -14.07 10.32
CA SER A 218 22.26 -12.69 10.70
C SER A 218 23.04 -11.99 9.58
N PRO A 219 22.44 -11.01 8.88
CA PRO A 219 23.16 -10.06 8.04
C PRO A 219 24.09 -9.18 8.87
N PRO A 220 25.15 -8.60 8.27
CA PRO A 220 25.51 -8.71 6.86
C PRO A 220 26.27 -9.99 6.50
N MET A 221 26.63 -10.82 7.49
CA MET A 221 27.47 -12.01 7.27
C MET A 221 26.76 -13.11 6.47
N VAL A 222 25.44 -13.21 6.60
CA VAL A 222 24.60 -14.12 5.82
C VAL A 222 23.59 -13.31 5.04
N GLN A 223 23.66 -13.37 3.70
CA GLN A 223 22.68 -12.70 2.84
C GLN A 223 21.44 -13.59 2.66
N PRO A 224 20.23 -13.01 2.64
CA PRO A 224 19.00 -13.75 2.40
C PRO A 224 19.02 -14.46 1.04
N THR A 225 18.29 -15.56 0.96
CA THR A 225 17.94 -16.17 -0.32
C THR A 225 16.59 -15.69 -0.81
N ARG A 226 15.60 -15.48 0.06
CA ARG A 226 14.28 -15.02 -0.35
C ARG A 226 13.62 -14.22 0.76
N GLU A 227 12.88 -13.18 0.41
CA GLU A 227 12.04 -12.45 1.36
C GLU A 227 10.61 -12.44 0.85
N VAL A 228 9.65 -12.85 1.68
CA VAL A 228 8.22 -12.74 1.37
C VAL A 228 7.61 -11.77 2.33
N MET A 229 7.08 -10.67 1.81
CA MET A 229 6.51 -9.59 2.60
C MET A 229 5.03 -9.43 2.33
N SER A 230 4.30 -9.13 3.38
CA SER A 230 2.89 -8.73 3.31
C SER A 230 2.67 -7.42 4.04
N LEU A 231 1.69 -6.64 3.57
CA LEU A 231 1.24 -5.46 4.28
C LEU A 231 0.75 -5.82 5.69
N THR A 232 1.07 -4.96 6.63
CA THR A 232 0.59 -4.99 8.01
C THR A 232 0.57 -3.58 8.58
N SER A 233 0.04 -3.44 9.78
CA SER A 233 0.05 -2.18 10.51
C SER A 233 1.34 -2.00 11.31
N SER A 234 1.53 -0.82 11.91
CA SER A 234 2.68 -0.51 12.77
C SER A 234 2.86 -1.48 13.94
N THR A 235 1.76 -2.03 14.46
CA THR A 235 1.75 -2.97 15.60
C THR A 235 1.74 -4.44 15.17
N GLY A 236 1.45 -4.74 13.91
CA GLY A 236 1.38 -6.10 13.38
C GLY A 236 2.74 -6.70 13.02
N CYS A 237 3.82 -5.91 13.09
CA CYS A 237 5.16 -6.35 12.75
C CYS A 237 6.09 -6.41 13.97
N THR A 238 6.47 -7.63 14.36
CA THR A 238 7.47 -7.86 15.41
C THR A 238 8.62 -8.67 14.82
N ALA A 239 9.79 -8.04 14.70
CA ALA A 239 10.99 -8.70 14.21
C ALA A 239 11.50 -9.75 15.20
N THR A 240 12.05 -10.85 14.70
CA THR A 240 12.65 -11.91 15.55
C THR A 240 14.17 -11.74 15.61
N SER A 241 14.74 -11.93 16.79
CA SER A 241 16.20 -11.87 17.02
C SER A 241 16.93 -13.20 16.80
N PHE A 242 16.20 -14.28 16.53
CA PHE A 242 16.74 -15.63 16.36
C PHE A 242 16.26 -16.25 15.04
N CYS A 243 16.97 -17.29 14.60
CA CYS A 243 16.65 -18.07 13.41
C CYS A 243 15.64 -19.16 13.77
N MET A 244 14.59 -19.26 12.97
CA MET A 244 13.58 -20.30 13.04
C MET A 244 13.92 -21.43 12.06
N GLY A 245 13.54 -22.65 12.42
CA GLY A 245 13.75 -23.86 11.60
C GLY A 245 14.74 -24.83 12.24
N SER A 246 14.59 -26.11 11.91
CA SER A 246 15.52 -27.18 12.30
C SER A 246 16.40 -27.65 11.13
N ALA A 247 16.11 -27.17 9.92
CA ALA A 247 16.85 -27.42 8.69
C ALA A 247 16.59 -26.28 7.69
N ALA A 248 17.44 -26.17 6.68
CA ALA A 248 17.29 -25.19 5.62
C ALA A 248 16.00 -25.39 4.80
N PRO A 249 15.32 -24.30 4.38
CA PRO A 249 15.69 -22.92 4.63
C PRO A 249 15.32 -22.46 6.05
N PHE A 250 16.28 -21.84 6.75
CA PHE A 250 16.02 -21.14 8.01
C PHE A 250 15.31 -19.83 7.73
N SER A 251 14.58 -19.30 8.71
CA SER A 251 13.87 -18.02 8.52
C SER A 251 13.88 -17.12 9.74
N ARG A 252 13.59 -15.84 9.52
CA ARG A 252 13.33 -14.86 10.58
C ARG A 252 12.29 -13.85 10.11
N ILE A 253 11.70 -13.11 11.05
CA ILE A 253 10.81 -12.00 10.74
C ILE A 253 11.61 -10.70 10.74
N ALA A 254 11.49 -9.92 9.68
CA ALA A 254 11.97 -8.54 9.59
C ALA A 254 10.79 -7.58 9.36
N CYS A 255 10.97 -6.33 9.75
CA CYS A 255 9.95 -5.29 9.69
C CYS A 255 10.53 -4.06 9.01
N SER A 256 9.78 -3.54 8.03
CA SER A 256 10.17 -2.38 7.23
C SER A 256 8.98 -1.48 6.99
N LEU A 257 9.22 -0.18 6.79
CA LEU A 257 8.19 0.70 6.22
C LEU A 257 8.09 0.44 4.72
N PHE A 258 6.88 0.41 4.17
CA PHE A 258 6.68 0.30 2.72
C PHE A 258 7.33 1.46 1.95
N SER A 259 7.49 2.64 2.56
CA SER A 259 8.19 3.77 1.94
C SER A 259 9.71 3.60 1.87
N THR A 260 10.31 2.73 2.70
CA THR A 260 11.77 2.59 2.80
C THR A 260 12.28 1.17 2.59
N TYR A 261 11.40 0.17 2.44
CA TYR A 261 11.79 -1.24 2.44
C TYR A 261 12.84 -1.60 1.38
N GLN A 262 12.85 -0.90 0.24
CA GLN A 262 13.87 -1.13 -0.80
C GLN A 262 15.29 -0.86 -0.28
N THR A 263 15.45 0.09 0.65
CA THR A 263 16.72 0.37 1.32
C THR A 263 17.09 -0.76 2.28
N ASP A 264 16.11 -1.29 3.02
CA ASP A 264 16.31 -2.42 3.93
C ASP A 264 16.69 -3.69 3.15
N VAL A 265 16.04 -3.95 2.02
CA VAL A 265 16.37 -5.04 1.09
C VAL A 265 17.79 -4.87 0.54
N ALA A 266 18.13 -3.67 0.05
CA ALA A 266 19.47 -3.40 -0.46
C ALA A 266 20.56 -3.63 0.61
N ALA A 267 20.30 -3.22 1.85
CA ALA A 267 21.20 -3.47 2.98
C ALA A 267 21.32 -4.96 3.33
N ALA A 268 20.21 -5.71 3.28
CA ALA A 268 20.19 -7.14 3.61
C ALA A 268 20.92 -7.99 2.56
N PHE A 269 20.73 -7.70 1.28
CA PHE A 269 21.36 -8.43 0.17
C PHE A 269 22.80 -7.95 -0.12
N GLY A 270 23.13 -6.70 0.23
CA GLY A 270 24.46 -6.13 -0.02
C GLY A 270 24.81 -6.13 -1.50
N SER A 271 25.90 -6.80 -1.86
CA SER A 271 26.37 -6.90 -3.26
C SER A 271 25.74 -8.06 -4.04
N VAL A 272 24.88 -8.87 -3.40
CA VAL A 272 24.24 -10.01 -4.07
C VAL A 272 23.12 -9.49 -4.98
N PRO A 273 23.06 -9.91 -6.25
CA PRO A 273 21.97 -9.52 -7.14
C PRO A 273 20.61 -10.04 -6.64
N TYR A 274 19.57 -9.24 -6.79
CA TYR A 274 18.21 -9.60 -6.39
C TYR A 274 17.14 -8.98 -7.30
N VAL A 275 15.97 -9.61 -7.31
CA VAL A 275 14.77 -9.17 -8.03
C VAL A 275 13.63 -9.02 -7.04
N ILE A 276 13.04 -7.84 -6.96
CA ILE A 276 11.84 -7.50 -6.19
C ILE A 276 10.63 -7.66 -7.11
N VAL A 277 9.63 -8.39 -6.63
CA VAL A 277 8.34 -8.58 -7.29
C VAL A 277 7.25 -8.05 -6.36
N GLU A 278 6.69 -6.90 -6.67
CA GLU A 278 5.47 -6.40 -6.04
C GLU A 278 4.27 -6.92 -6.81
N SER A 279 3.32 -7.55 -6.11
CA SER A 279 2.05 -8.00 -6.68
C SER A 279 0.91 -7.20 -6.06
N TYR A 280 -0.02 -6.76 -6.88
CA TYR A 280 -1.15 -5.95 -6.47
C TYR A 280 -2.47 -6.67 -6.72
N SER A 281 -3.53 -6.25 -6.04
CA SER A 281 -4.88 -6.76 -6.32
C SER A 281 -5.33 -6.40 -7.74
N PRO A 282 -6.08 -7.27 -8.43
CA PRO A 282 -6.42 -7.09 -9.84
C PRO A 282 -7.11 -5.76 -10.17
N GLY A 283 -6.67 -5.11 -11.26
CA GLY A 283 -7.31 -3.91 -11.82
C GLY A 283 -7.03 -2.62 -11.05
N ARG A 284 -5.94 -2.58 -10.27
CA ARG A 284 -5.66 -1.48 -9.33
C ARG A 284 -4.40 -0.69 -9.64
N SER A 285 -3.83 -0.85 -10.83
CA SER A 285 -2.77 0.02 -11.38
C SER A 285 -1.61 0.31 -10.40
N CYS A 286 -1.29 -0.65 -9.54
CA CYS A 286 -0.28 -0.54 -8.47
C CYS A 286 -0.48 0.54 -7.41
N ALA A 287 -1.72 0.82 -7.02
CA ALA A 287 -2.00 1.57 -5.81
C ALA A 287 -1.35 0.88 -4.58
N GLY A 288 -0.52 1.60 -3.81
CA GLY A 288 0.26 1.03 -2.70
C GLY A 288 -0.58 0.34 -1.62
N THR A 289 -1.78 0.86 -1.34
CA THR A 289 -2.76 0.28 -0.41
C THR A 289 -3.44 -1.00 -0.95
N ARG A 290 -3.09 -1.42 -2.16
CA ARG A 290 -3.57 -2.65 -2.82
C ARG A 290 -2.44 -3.63 -3.07
N LEU A 291 -1.27 -3.40 -2.47
CA LEU A 291 -0.15 -4.33 -2.50
C LEU A 291 -0.59 -5.63 -1.81
N ALA A 292 -0.67 -6.71 -2.58
CA ALA A 292 -1.00 -8.03 -2.08
C ALA A 292 0.22 -8.71 -1.44
N SER A 293 1.38 -8.59 -2.08
CA SER A 293 2.64 -9.10 -1.56
C SER A 293 3.85 -8.44 -2.20
N VAL A 294 4.98 -8.49 -1.52
CA VAL A 294 6.30 -8.28 -2.12
C VAL A 294 7.08 -9.58 -1.97
N THR A 295 7.70 -10.06 -3.03
CA THR A 295 8.68 -11.15 -2.92
C THR A 295 10.01 -10.70 -3.48
N VAL A 296 11.07 -10.85 -2.70
CA VAL A 296 12.45 -10.60 -3.12
C VAL A 296 13.13 -11.94 -3.35
N TYR A 297 13.70 -12.13 -4.54
CA TYR A 297 14.44 -13.32 -4.92
C TYR A 297 15.91 -12.96 -5.10
N ARG A 298 16.80 -13.73 -4.48
CA ARG A 298 18.22 -13.74 -4.83
C ARG A 298 18.38 -14.19 -6.27
N ALA A 299 19.08 -13.40 -7.07
CA ALA A 299 19.19 -13.57 -8.51
C ALA A 299 20.64 -13.86 -8.93
N ASP A 300 21.28 -14.84 -8.30
CA ASP A 300 22.67 -15.22 -8.54
C ASP A 300 22.83 -16.45 -9.46
N GLY A 301 21.76 -16.85 -10.14
CA GLY A 301 21.72 -18.00 -11.05
C GLY A 301 21.77 -19.36 -10.35
N LYS A 302 21.89 -19.41 -9.02
CA LYS A 302 21.90 -20.66 -8.25
C LYS A 302 20.49 -21.09 -7.88
N CYS A 303 20.37 -22.37 -7.53
CA CYS A 303 19.17 -22.91 -6.93
C CYS A 303 19.12 -22.58 -5.43
N HIS A 304 17.97 -22.12 -4.96
CA HIS A 304 17.72 -21.82 -3.54
C HIS A 304 16.43 -22.50 -3.09
N ARG A 305 16.46 -23.13 -1.91
CA ARG A 305 15.26 -23.77 -1.33
C ARG A 305 14.26 -22.73 -0.84
N THR A 306 12.98 -23.00 -1.11
CA THR A 306 11.84 -22.27 -0.52
C THR A 306 11.08 -23.12 0.51
N GLY A 307 11.39 -24.41 0.57
CA GLY A 307 10.86 -25.37 1.54
C GLY A 307 11.57 -26.71 1.41
N LEU A 308 11.02 -27.75 2.07
CA LEU A 308 11.62 -29.10 2.06
C LEU A 308 11.58 -29.78 0.69
N ALA A 309 10.60 -29.43 -0.15
CA ALA A 309 10.39 -30.01 -1.47
C ALA A 309 10.23 -28.95 -2.56
N SER A 310 10.56 -27.70 -2.28
CA SER A 310 10.38 -26.59 -3.21
C SER A 310 11.61 -25.70 -3.28
N SER A 311 11.85 -25.12 -4.45
CA SER A 311 13.03 -24.31 -4.75
C SER A 311 12.74 -23.32 -5.87
N TYR A 312 13.68 -22.42 -6.10
CA TYR A 312 13.66 -21.50 -7.22
C TYR A 312 15.07 -21.19 -7.70
N SER A 313 15.20 -20.72 -8.93
CA SER A 313 16.40 -20.06 -9.44
C SER A 313 16.03 -18.69 -10.01
N GLY A 314 16.93 -17.72 -9.86
CA GLY A 314 16.72 -16.35 -10.31
C GLY A 314 17.94 -15.81 -11.04
N MET A 315 17.71 -15.06 -12.11
CA MET A 315 18.75 -14.33 -12.85
C MET A 315 18.31 -12.90 -13.12
N ARG A 316 19.28 -11.98 -13.20
CA ARG A 316 19.09 -10.57 -13.52
C ARG A 316 20.24 -10.09 -14.42
N GLY A 317 19.90 -9.55 -15.59
CA GLY A 317 20.84 -8.95 -16.52
C GLY A 317 21.22 -7.52 -16.14
N ALA A 318 22.31 -7.02 -16.74
CA ALA A 318 22.79 -5.65 -16.56
C ALA A 318 21.77 -4.58 -17.01
N ASP A 319 20.95 -4.91 -18.01
CA ASP A 319 19.86 -4.07 -18.53
C ASP A 319 18.60 -4.11 -17.65
N GLY A 320 18.62 -4.90 -16.57
CA GLY A 320 17.51 -5.08 -15.65
C GLY A 320 16.51 -6.17 -16.06
N ALA A 321 16.69 -6.82 -17.22
CA ALA A 321 15.90 -7.99 -17.55
C ALA A 321 16.08 -9.07 -16.47
N ALA A 322 15.03 -9.84 -16.20
CA ALA A 322 15.06 -10.82 -15.12
C ALA A 322 14.29 -12.09 -15.48
N MET A 323 14.70 -13.19 -14.87
CA MET A 323 14.00 -14.46 -14.96
C MET A 323 13.95 -15.11 -13.58
N ILE A 324 12.77 -15.55 -13.16
CA ILE A 324 12.58 -16.35 -11.95
C ILE A 324 11.86 -17.63 -12.34
N VAL A 325 12.45 -18.78 -11.98
CA VAL A 325 11.89 -20.11 -12.23
C VAL A 325 11.63 -20.78 -10.90
N THR A 326 10.40 -21.24 -10.67
CA THR A 326 9.99 -21.89 -9.40
C THR A 326 9.69 -23.36 -9.60
N TYR A 327 10.01 -24.17 -8.60
CA TYR A 327 9.81 -25.61 -8.57
C TYR A 327 9.11 -25.99 -7.25
N GLU A 328 7.88 -26.47 -7.30
CA GLU A 328 7.10 -26.80 -6.07
C GLU A 328 7.30 -28.24 -5.56
N ALA A 329 7.94 -29.10 -6.37
CA ALA A 329 8.10 -30.53 -6.06
C ALA A 329 9.56 -31.03 -6.06
N LYS A 330 10.52 -30.11 -6.15
CA LYS A 330 11.97 -30.37 -6.10
C LYS A 330 12.67 -29.27 -5.31
N ALA A 331 13.58 -29.66 -4.42
CA ALA A 331 14.38 -28.75 -3.59
C ALA A 331 15.74 -28.38 -4.21
N ASP A 332 16.03 -28.87 -5.41
CA ASP A 332 17.32 -28.76 -6.11
C ASP A 332 17.16 -28.19 -7.53
N CYS A 333 16.02 -27.54 -7.81
CA CYS A 333 15.69 -26.95 -9.12
C CYS A 333 15.80 -27.94 -10.29
N SER A 334 15.70 -29.24 -10.00
CA SER A 334 15.63 -30.27 -11.02
C SER A 334 14.19 -30.45 -11.53
N GLY A 335 14.06 -31.07 -12.70
CA GLY A 335 12.76 -31.41 -13.27
C GLY A 335 12.02 -30.22 -13.91
N GLN A 336 10.71 -30.38 -14.07
CA GLN A 336 9.88 -29.41 -14.77
C GLN A 336 9.57 -28.20 -13.87
N ALA A 337 9.79 -27.00 -14.40
CA ALA A 337 9.41 -25.76 -13.75
C ALA A 337 7.89 -25.71 -13.51
N THR A 338 7.49 -25.26 -12.32
CA THR A 338 6.09 -24.99 -11.98
C THR A 338 5.63 -23.67 -12.56
N SER A 339 6.49 -22.65 -12.50
CA SER A 339 6.23 -21.35 -13.12
C SER A 339 7.53 -20.69 -13.55
N THR A 340 7.43 -19.89 -14.60
CA THR A 340 8.51 -19.03 -15.09
C THR A 340 7.97 -17.61 -15.19
N LEU A 341 8.67 -16.69 -14.56
CA LEU A 341 8.44 -15.26 -14.69
C LEU A 341 9.60 -14.67 -15.48
N GLU A 342 9.33 -14.26 -16.72
CA GLU A 342 10.28 -13.55 -17.56
C GLU A 342 9.92 -12.07 -17.59
N VAL A 343 10.94 -11.22 -17.51
CA VAL A 343 10.80 -9.77 -17.45
C VAL A 343 11.76 -9.16 -18.46
N ALA A 344 11.21 -8.47 -19.46
CA ALA A 344 12.02 -7.72 -20.40
C ALA A 344 12.58 -6.44 -19.73
N ALA A 345 13.73 -5.96 -20.21
CA ALA A 345 14.36 -4.74 -19.70
C ALA A 345 13.40 -3.53 -19.71
N ALA A 346 12.60 -3.38 -20.77
CA ALA A 346 11.59 -2.31 -20.85
C ALA A 346 10.54 -2.38 -19.74
N GLN A 347 10.13 -3.60 -19.33
CA GLN A 347 9.17 -3.80 -18.25
C GLN A 347 9.80 -3.52 -16.87
N ALA A 348 11.07 -3.89 -16.68
CA ALA A 348 11.81 -3.64 -15.45
C ALA A 348 12.10 -2.14 -15.22
N LEU A 349 12.29 -1.38 -16.30
CA LEU A 349 12.49 0.07 -16.26
C LEU A 349 11.18 0.84 -16.20
N GLY A 350 10.17 0.39 -16.94
CA GLY A 350 8.87 1.04 -17.02
C GLY A 350 8.06 0.89 -15.74
N GLN A 351 8.09 -0.30 -15.12
CA GLN A 351 7.37 -0.62 -13.89
C GLN A 351 5.88 -0.20 -13.94
N SER A 352 5.29 -0.20 -15.14
CA SER A 352 3.87 0.07 -15.29
C SER A 352 3.11 -1.21 -14.93
N CYS A 353 1.90 -1.01 -14.42
CA CYS A 353 1.08 -2.10 -13.91
C CYS A 353 -0.02 -2.49 -14.89
N THR A 354 0.30 -2.27 -16.15
CA THR A 354 -0.53 -2.47 -17.33
C THR A 354 0.10 -3.58 -18.16
N ALA A 355 -0.74 -4.35 -18.85
CA ALA A 355 -0.26 -5.37 -19.80
C ALA A 355 0.21 -4.70 -21.11
N ASP A 356 1.38 -4.06 -21.08
CA ASP A 356 1.97 -3.41 -22.25
C ASP A 356 3.50 -3.63 -22.33
N ALA A 357 4.15 -2.97 -23.29
CA ALA A 357 5.59 -3.12 -23.51
C ALA A 357 6.48 -2.67 -22.33
N ASN A 358 5.95 -1.84 -21.45
CA ASN A 358 6.66 -1.25 -20.31
C ASN A 358 6.16 -1.80 -18.96
N GLY A 359 5.25 -2.77 -18.97
CA GLY A 359 4.58 -3.24 -17.77
C GLY A 359 4.18 -4.70 -17.74
N ILE A 360 3.81 -5.12 -16.55
CA ILE A 360 3.17 -6.40 -16.28
C ILE A 360 1.90 -6.08 -15.49
N LEU A 361 0.78 -6.65 -15.93
CA LEU A 361 -0.51 -6.41 -15.29
C LEU A 361 -0.43 -6.66 -13.77
N ASP A 362 -0.80 -5.64 -12.99
CA ASP A 362 -0.86 -5.65 -11.53
C ASP A 362 0.45 -6.03 -10.82
N ARG A 363 1.61 -5.85 -11.47
CA ARG A 363 2.92 -6.16 -10.90
C ARG A 363 3.95 -5.09 -11.21
N LYS A 364 4.82 -4.82 -10.25
CA LYS A 364 6.11 -4.14 -10.48
C LYS A 364 7.23 -5.11 -10.26
N ILE A 365 8.19 -5.12 -11.18
CA ILE A 365 9.37 -5.96 -11.07
C ILE A 365 10.60 -5.12 -11.34
N TYR A 366 11.53 -5.14 -10.39
CA TYR A 366 12.76 -4.36 -10.43
C TYR A 366 13.78 -5.03 -9.51
N GLY A 367 14.94 -4.42 -9.27
CA GLY A 367 15.97 -5.02 -8.42
C GLY A 367 17.32 -4.36 -8.61
N ASN A 368 18.36 -4.98 -8.05
CA ASN A 368 19.71 -4.46 -8.12
C ASN A 368 20.73 -5.59 -8.39
N GLY A 369 21.89 -5.20 -8.91
CA GLY A 369 22.98 -6.11 -9.26
C GLY A 369 22.76 -6.88 -10.56
N GLU A 370 23.80 -7.61 -10.96
CA GLU A 370 23.83 -8.45 -12.16
C GLU A 370 24.23 -9.87 -11.75
N THR A 371 23.59 -10.87 -12.32
CA THR A 371 23.99 -12.26 -12.14
C THR A 371 25.39 -12.47 -12.75
N PRO A 372 26.38 -12.90 -11.96
CA PRO A 372 27.68 -13.23 -12.52
C PRO A 372 27.57 -14.40 -13.49
N LEU A 373 28.01 -14.21 -14.73
CA LEU A 373 28.16 -15.29 -15.70
C LEU A 373 29.33 -16.18 -15.27
N HIS A 374 29.01 -17.39 -14.80
CA HIS A 374 30.01 -18.40 -14.49
C HIS A 374 30.23 -19.31 -15.71
N LEU A 375 31.34 -19.08 -16.42
CA LEU A 375 31.78 -19.98 -17.49
C LEU A 375 32.26 -21.31 -16.86
N THR A 376 31.58 -22.40 -17.18
CA THR A 376 32.03 -23.75 -16.77
C THR A 376 32.76 -24.38 -17.95
N SER A 377 34.08 -24.58 -17.81
CA SER A 377 34.87 -25.27 -18.82
C SER A 377 35.05 -26.73 -18.43
N MET A 378 34.68 -27.66 -19.31
CA MET A 378 35.05 -29.07 -19.18
C MET A 378 36.40 -29.29 -19.89
N VAL A 379 37.41 -29.67 -19.11
CA VAL A 379 38.68 -30.16 -19.64
C VAL A 379 38.63 -31.68 -19.67
N SER A 380 38.59 -32.25 -20.87
CA SER A 380 38.68 -33.69 -21.08
C SER A 380 40.13 -34.07 -21.36
N TYR A 381 40.66 -35.05 -20.63
CA TYR A 381 41.97 -35.64 -20.89
C TYR A 381 41.78 -37.02 -21.54
N GLU A 382 42.40 -37.23 -22.71
CA GLU A 382 42.67 -38.58 -23.19
C GLU A 382 43.97 -39.08 -22.56
N THR A 383 43.90 -40.10 -21.71
CA THR A 383 45.09 -40.77 -21.19
C THR A 383 45.07 -42.23 -21.62
N THR A 384 46.04 -42.64 -22.44
CA THR A 384 46.37 -44.06 -22.63
C THR A 384 47.47 -44.56 -21.69
N TRP A 385 48.13 -43.69 -20.90
CA TRP A 385 49.11 -44.12 -19.90
C TRP A 385 49.13 -43.22 -18.66
N LEU A 386 49.27 -43.87 -17.51
CA LEU A 386 49.16 -43.32 -16.16
C LEU A 386 50.46 -42.57 -15.77
N GLN A 387 50.59 -41.29 -16.15
CA GLN A 387 51.49 -40.33 -15.48
C GLN A 387 50.91 -38.91 -15.56
N VAL A 388 50.52 -38.36 -14.40
CA VAL A 388 50.15 -36.95 -14.27
C VAL A 388 51.39 -36.18 -13.81
N SER A 389 52.12 -35.61 -14.76
CA SER A 389 53.05 -34.50 -14.50
C SER A 389 53.09 -33.61 -15.73
N GLY A 390 52.41 -32.47 -15.66
CA GLY A 390 52.57 -31.28 -16.51
C GLY A 390 52.61 -31.52 -18.02
N GLY A 391 51.45 -31.45 -18.70
CA GLY A 391 51.41 -31.49 -20.16
C GLY A 391 50.09 -30.97 -20.75
N ALA A 392 50.21 -29.91 -21.54
CA ALA A 392 49.29 -29.22 -22.46
C ALA A 392 47.81 -29.70 -22.56
N ASN A 393 46.88 -28.77 -22.34
CA ASN A 393 45.44 -28.90 -22.64
C ASN A 393 45.23 -29.11 -24.16
N SER A 394 44.55 -30.21 -24.54
CA SER A 394 44.28 -30.53 -25.95
C SER A 394 42.91 -30.07 -26.46
N ARG A 395 42.00 -29.55 -25.62
CA ARG A 395 40.80 -28.79 -26.06
C ARG A 395 40.09 -28.11 -24.89
N VAL A 396 39.76 -26.83 -25.05
CA VAL A 396 38.83 -26.09 -24.20
C VAL A 396 37.54 -25.94 -25.00
N ASN A 397 36.51 -26.71 -24.67
CA ASN A 397 35.16 -26.48 -25.20
C ASN A 397 34.40 -25.60 -24.19
N ASN A 398 34.17 -24.35 -24.55
CA ASN A 398 33.28 -23.47 -23.80
C ASN A 398 31.83 -23.79 -24.23
N HIS A 399 30.98 -24.14 -23.27
CA HIS A 399 29.54 -24.13 -23.45
C HIS A 399 28.97 -22.95 -22.66
N CYS A 400 28.23 -22.09 -23.35
CA CYS A 400 27.37 -21.12 -22.70
C CYS A 400 26.09 -21.87 -22.30
N ASN A 401 25.81 -21.95 -21.00
CA ASN A 401 24.49 -22.33 -20.50
C ASN A 401 23.74 -21.08 -20.07
#